data_AF-A0A2X3KLI5-F1
#
_entry.id   AF-A0A2X3KLI5-F1
#
_cell.length_a   1.000
_cell.length_b   1.000
_cell.length_c   1.000
_cell.angle_alpha   90.00
_cell.angle_beta   90.00
_cell.angle_gamma   90.00
#
_symmetry.space_group_name_H-M   'P 1'
#
loop_
_entity.id
_entity.type
_entity.pdbx_description
1 polymer ?
#
loop_
_entity_poly.entity_id
_entity_poly.type
_entity_poly.pdbx_seq_one_letter_code
_entity_poly.pdbx_strand_id
1 'polypeptide(L)' 'MVMNKPEFMGGVIQNKVDPQTGEVIDQGTLDHLTGQLTAFGEFIQRVKI' A
#
# COMPACT_ATOMS: atom_id res chain seq x y z
N MET A 1 -4.61 -18.05 8.31
CA MET A 1 -5.24 -17.42 7.13
C MET A 1 -4.18 -16.64 6.37
N VAL A 2 -4.38 -16.32 5.09
CA VAL A 2 -3.47 -15.49 4.27
C VAL A 2 -4.26 -14.29 3.72
N MET A 3 -3.67 -13.11 3.71
CA MET A 3 -4.25 -11.94 3.03
C MET A 3 -3.82 -11.96 1.57
N ASN A 4 -4.75 -12.34 0.69
CA ASN A 4 -4.48 -12.43 -0.75
C ASN A 4 -4.79 -11.13 -1.49
N LYS A 5 -5.65 -10.26 -0.93
CA LYS A 5 -6.07 -8.98 -1.54
C LYS A 5 -6.37 -7.92 -0.48
N PRO A 6 -6.25 -6.61 -0.80
CA PRO A 6 -5.72 -6.08 -2.07
C PRO A 6 -4.21 -6.31 -2.25
N GLU A 7 -3.81 -6.53 -3.50
CA GLU A 7 -2.42 -6.56 -3.95
C GLU A 7 -2.02 -5.16 -4.45
N PHE A 8 -0.74 -4.80 -4.34
CA PHE A 8 -0.21 -3.55 -4.86
C PHE A 8 0.94 -3.83 -5.82
N MET A 9 0.88 -3.24 -7.01
CA MET A 9 1.92 -3.31 -8.04
C MET A 9 2.25 -1.89 -8.50
N GLY A 10 3.37 -1.35 -8.04
CA GLY A 10 3.80 0.03 -8.33
C GLY A 10 4.41 0.19 -9.72
N GLY A 11 3.61 0.05 -10.78
CA GLY A 11 4.07 0.27 -12.16
C GLY A 11 4.54 1.72 -12.40
N VAL A 12 5.62 1.87 -13.16
CA VAL A 12 6.21 3.18 -13.52
C VAL A 12 6.52 4.06 -12.28
N ILE A 13 7.04 3.43 -11.22
CA ILE A 13 7.23 4.06 -9.91
C ILE A 13 8.14 5.30 -9.95
N GLN A 14 9.07 5.38 -10.90
CA GLN A 14 9.97 6.52 -11.08
C GLN A 14 9.25 7.84 -11.35
N ASN A 15 8.02 7.79 -11.89
CA ASN A 15 7.21 8.99 -12.16
C ASN A 15 6.37 9.43 -10.96
N LYS A 16 6.42 8.68 -9.86
CA LYS A 16 5.49 8.77 -8.74
C LYS A 16 6.17 9.08 -7.40
N VAL A 17 7.49 9.21 -7.44
CA VAL A 17 8.33 9.49 -6.28
C VAL A 17 8.96 10.86 -6.42
N ASP A 18 9.13 11.55 -5.30
CA ASP A 18 9.97 12.72 -5.22
C ASP A 18 11.44 12.28 -5.12
N PRO A 19 12.34 12.68 -6.06
CA PRO A 19 13.73 12.25 -6.03
C PRO A 19 14.56 12.85 -4.89
N GLN A 20 14.11 13.95 -4.29
CA GLN A 20 14.82 14.62 -3.19
C GLN A 20 14.53 13.94 -1.86
N THR A 21 13.27 13.61 -1.59
CA THR A 21 12.86 12.94 -0.35
C THR A 21 12.94 11.41 -0.45
N GLY A 22 12.84 10.87 -1.67
CA GLY A 22 12.73 9.43 -1.92
C GLY A 22 11.35 8.86 -1.59
N GLU A 23 10.35 9.71 -1.37
CA GLU A 23 9.00 9.31 -0.96
C GLU A 23 8.03 9.29 -2.14
N VAL A 24 6.97 8.49 -2.03
CA VAL A 24 5.86 8.48 -3.00
C VAL A 24 5.04 9.75 -2.84
N ILE A 25 4.82 10.46 -3.94
CA ILE A 25 4.00 11.68 -4.00
C ILE A 25 2.75 11.53 -4.87
N ASP A 26 2.68 10.49 -5.71
CA ASP A 26 1.50 10.22 -6.52
C ASP A 26 0.29 9.85 -5.64
N GLN A 27 -0.72 10.72 -5.63
CA GLN A 27 -1.88 10.57 -4.75
C GLN A 27 -2.60 9.24 -4.94
N GLY A 28 -2.79 8.78 -6.18
CA GLY A 28 -3.47 7.51 -6.44
C GLY A 28 -2.70 6.31 -5.88
N THR A 29 -1.37 6.40 -5.85
CA THR A 29 -0.52 5.36 -5.23
C THR A 29 -0.62 5.43 -3.70
N LEU A 30 -0.60 6.62 -3.12
CA LEU A 30 -0.77 6.81 -1.67
C LEU A 30 -2.13 6.31 -1.19
N ASP A 31 -3.21 6.58 -1.94
CA ASP A 31 -4.55 6.10 -1.61
C ASP A 31 -4.62 4.57 -1.61
N HIS A 32 -4.02 3.92 -2.61
CA HIS A 32 -3.99 2.46 -2.70
C HIS A 32 -3.16 1.84 -1.57
N LEU A 33 -1.97 2.40 -1.29
CA LEU A 33 -1.12 1.94 -0.18
C LEU A 33 -1.84 2.09 1.16
N THR A 34 -2.51 3.22 1.39
CA THR A 34 -3.31 3.47 2.60
C THR A 34 -4.44 2.46 2.73
N GLY A 35 -5.17 2.19 1.63
CA GLY A 35 -6.22 1.17 1.60
C GLY A 35 -5.69 -0.24 1.88
N GLN A 36 -4.54 -0.61 1.32
CA GLN A 36 -3.92 -1.90 1.55
C GLN A 36 -3.49 -2.08 3.01
N LEU A 37 -2.86 -1.07 3.61
CA LEU A 37 -2.46 -1.10 5.02
C LEU A 37 -3.68 -1.16 5.96
N THR A 38 -4.77 -0.46 5.61
CA THR A 38 -6.03 -0.54 6.35
C THR A 38 -6.58 -1.97 6.34
N ALA A 39 -6.68 -2.57 5.16
CA ALA A 39 -7.14 -3.96 5.02
C ALA A 39 -6.22 -4.97 5.73
N PHE A 40 -4.91 -4.71 5.75
CA PHE A 40 -3.95 -5.53 6.47
C PHE A 40 -4.13 -5.43 8.00
N GLY A 41 -4.39 -4.23 8.52
CA GLY A 41 -4.72 -4.02 9.93
C GLY A 41 -5.97 -4.80 10.36
N GLU A 42 -7.03 -4.74 9.55
CA GLU A 42 -8.25 -5.53 9.77
C GLU A 42 -7.99 -7.04 9.70
N PHE A 43 -7.16 -7.47 8.74
CA PHE A 43 -6.78 -8.86 8.61
C PHE A 43 -6.05 -9.38 9.86
N ILE A 44 -5.12 -8.59 10.42
CA ILE A 44 -4.43 -8.93 11.66
C ILE A 44 -5.43 -9.18 12.80
N GLN A 45 -6.44 -8.33 12.97
CA GLN A 45 -7.45 -8.53 14.02
C GLN A 45 -8.21 -9.85 13.88
N ARG A 46 -8.45 -10.31 12.64
CA ARG A 46 -9.16 -11.58 12.38
C ARG A 46 -8.31 -12.81 12.65
N VAL A 47 -6.99 -12.71 12.55
CA VAL A 47 -6.07 -13.83 12.74
C VAL A 47 -5.42 -13.86 14.11
N LYS A 48 -5.53 -12.77 14.88
CA LYS A 48 -5.05 -12.69 16.25
C LYS A 48 -5.84 -13.69 17.12
N ILE A 49 -5.11 -14.58 17.79
CA ILE A 49 -5.62 -15.61 18.72
C ILE A 49 -5.66 -15.02 20.12
#